data_AF-A0A2A2R5I3-F1
#
_entry.id   AF-A0A2A2R5I3-F1
#
_cell.length_a   1.000
_cell.length_b   1.000
_cell.length_c   1.000
_cell.angle_alpha   90.00
_cell.angle_beta   90.00
_cell.angle_gamma   90.00
#
_symmetry.space_group_name_H-M   'P 1'
#
loop_
_entity.id
_entity.type
_entity.pdbx_description
1 polymer ?
#
loop_
_entity_poly.entity_id
_entity_poly.type
_entity_poly.pdbx_seq_one_letter_code
_entity_poly.pdbx_strand_id
1 'polypeptide(L)'
;MMRPLFRWFWVGILLLPGVLSAQTPKSTASAKVVKVQIISPETPQSWAYGDMDDHKLVWDAAKKEFRAQLVFSPGAYAEEQSAVTNRETYNCPFPGVRFDEASQLFIAKTKKGTDVPLAKRIKVVFGTQIVLLPTSRVTIYNFRGKLVVELSGTTDQAYATGTNKWIVRPQGWYLQNAF
;
A
#
# COMPACT_ATOMS: atom_id res chain seq x y z
N MET A 1 58.65 52.11 -49.04
CA MET A 1 57.34 52.34 -49.69
C MET A 1 56.22 51.83 -48.78
N MET A 2 55.39 52.77 -48.33
CA MET A 2 53.97 52.74 -47.93
C MET A 2 53.37 51.55 -47.15
N ARG A 3 52.84 51.86 -45.96
CA ARG A 3 51.69 51.19 -45.30
C ARG A 3 50.40 51.43 -46.11
N PRO A 4 49.39 50.55 -45.98
CA PRO A 4 48.12 50.98 -45.36
C PRO A 4 47.47 49.86 -44.48
N LEU A 5 46.99 50.17 -43.27
CA LEU A 5 45.64 50.64 -42.85
C LEU A 5 44.66 49.52 -42.46
N PHE A 6 44.23 49.63 -41.20
CA PHE A 6 43.03 49.08 -40.56
C PHE A 6 41.81 48.94 -41.49
N ARG A 7 41.01 47.88 -41.26
CA ARG A 7 39.56 48.07 -41.06
C ARG A 7 38.92 46.93 -40.28
N TRP A 8 38.32 47.32 -39.17
CA TRP A 8 37.43 46.53 -38.32
C TRP A 8 36.16 46.18 -39.08
N PHE A 9 35.71 44.93 -39.01
CA PHE A 9 34.35 44.56 -39.33
C PHE A 9 33.55 44.48 -38.02
N TRP A 10 32.62 45.42 -37.87
CA TRP A 10 31.51 45.36 -36.94
C TRP A 10 30.58 44.21 -37.34
N VAL A 11 30.29 43.28 -36.42
CA VAL A 11 29.10 42.42 -36.51
C VAL A 11 28.09 43.00 -35.53
N GLY A 12 27.04 43.62 -36.07
CA GLY A 12 25.94 44.16 -35.29
C GLY A 12 25.18 43.03 -34.61
N ILE A 13 25.07 43.09 -33.28
CA ILE A 13 24.14 42.29 -32.50
C ILE A 13 22.76 42.94 -32.63
N LEU A 14 21.85 42.30 -33.37
CA LEU A 14 20.43 42.60 -33.36
C LEU A 14 19.82 42.02 -32.08
N LEU A 15 19.59 42.90 -31.09
CA LEU A 15 18.77 42.59 -29.92
C LEU A 15 17.29 42.59 -30.33
N LEU A 16 16.72 41.38 -30.49
CA LEU A 16 15.26 41.20 -30.51
C LEU A 16 14.73 41.31 -29.08
N PRO A 17 13.72 42.16 -28.79
CA PRO A 17 12.98 42.09 -27.54
C PRO A 17 12.02 40.90 -27.60
N GLY A 18 12.55 39.70 -27.37
CA GLY A 18 11.73 38.52 -27.10
C GLY A 18 11.14 38.63 -25.71
N VAL A 19 9.85 38.94 -25.64
CA VAL A 19 9.07 38.91 -24.39
C VAL A 19 9.16 37.50 -23.82
N LEU A 20 10.01 37.31 -22.80
CA LEU A 20 9.94 36.15 -21.93
C LEU A 20 8.63 36.26 -21.15
N SER A 21 7.56 35.64 -21.65
CA SER A 21 6.47 35.25 -20.77
C SER A 21 7.04 34.23 -19.79
N ALA A 22 7.41 34.69 -18.61
CA ALA A 22 7.66 33.82 -17.46
C ALA A 22 6.35 33.06 -17.20
N GLN A 23 6.26 31.82 -17.69
CA GLN A 23 5.25 30.89 -17.23
C GLN A 23 5.57 30.62 -15.76
N THR A 24 4.88 31.32 -14.87
CA THR A 24 4.90 31.01 -13.45
C THR A 24 4.53 29.53 -13.32
N PRO A 25 5.38 28.68 -12.72
CA PRO A 25 5.00 27.30 -12.47
C PRO A 25 3.72 27.36 -11.63
N LYS A 26 2.63 26.85 -12.22
CA LYS A 26 1.34 26.70 -11.57
C LYS A 26 1.62 25.88 -10.32
N SER A 27 1.61 26.54 -9.15
CA SER A 27 1.83 25.89 -7.86
C SER A 27 0.80 24.78 -7.73
N THR A 28 1.21 23.55 -8.00
CA THR A 28 0.40 22.37 -7.76
C THR A 28 0.20 22.34 -6.27
N ALA A 29 -0.99 22.75 -5.80
CA ALA A 29 -1.35 22.65 -4.40
C ALA A 29 -0.95 21.25 -3.93
N SER A 30 0.00 21.20 -2.97
CA SER A 30 0.49 19.94 -2.42
C SER A 30 -0.74 19.15 -1.96
N ALA A 31 -1.08 18.10 -2.70
CA ALA A 31 -2.23 17.27 -2.39
C ALA A 31 -1.99 16.75 -0.98
N LYS A 32 -2.88 17.15 -0.05
CA LYS A 32 -2.72 16.80 1.36
C LYS A 32 -2.58 15.29 1.47
N VAL A 33 -1.45 14.84 2.00
CA VAL A 33 -1.20 13.42 2.26
C VAL A 33 -2.22 12.96 3.30
N VAL A 34 -2.98 11.94 2.94
CA VAL A 34 -3.99 11.32 3.80
C VAL A 34 -3.57 9.88 4.05
N LYS A 35 -3.82 9.40 5.27
CA LYS A 35 -3.55 8.03 5.70
C LYS A 35 -4.81 7.42 6.29
N VAL A 36 -5.00 6.13 6.05
CA VAL A 36 -6.04 5.30 6.67
C VAL A 36 -5.39 4.08 7.29
N GLN A 37 -5.90 3.67 8.44
CA GLN A 37 -5.50 2.47 9.16
C GLN A 37 -6.77 1.78 9.63
N ILE A 38 -6.87 0.49 9.35
CA ILE A 38 -8.02 -0.34 9.67
C ILE A 38 -7.47 -1.57 10.36
N ILE A 39 -7.75 -1.69 11.64
CA ILE A 39 -7.39 -2.86 12.43
C ILE A 39 -8.56 -3.84 12.34
N SER A 40 -8.25 -5.10 12.03
CA SER A 40 -9.25 -6.16 12.06
C SER A 40 -9.77 -6.35 13.48
N PRO A 41 -11.11 -6.40 13.69
CA PRO A 41 -11.67 -6.64 15.01
C PRO A 41 -11.41 -8.06 15.52
N GLU A 42 -11.12 -9.00 14.61
CA GLU A 42 -10.78 -10.37 14.97
C GLU A 42 -9.31 -10.45 15.38
N THR A 43 -9.05 -11.09 16.52
CA THR A 43 -7.70 -11.34 17.03
C THR A 43 -7.47 -12.85 17.19
N PRO A 44 -7.34 -13.60 16.08
CA PRO A 44 -7.23 -15.04 16.14
C PRO A 44 -5.98 -15.47 16.92
N GLN A 45 -6.12 -16.58 17.64
CA GLN A 45 -5.02 -17.25 18.31
C GLN A 45 -4.53 -18.38 17.39
N SER A 46 -3.32 -18.21 16.88
CA SER A 46 -2.53 -19.27 16.23
C SER A 46 -1.70 -19.98 17.30
N TRP A 47 -1.74 -21.31 17.29
CA TRP A 47 -0.83 -22.13 18.09
C TRP A 47 0.46 -22.44 17.34
N ALA A 48 0.47 -22.21 16.03
CA ALA A 48 1.70 -22.12 15.28
C ALA A 48 2.47 -20.87 15.72
N TYR A 49 3.47 -21.07 16.58
CA TYR A 49 4.64 -20.19 16.70
C TYR A 49 5.43 -20.09 15.38
N GLY A 50 5.06 -20.88 14.36
CA GLY A 50 5.70 -20.96 13.06
C GLY A 50 5.39 -19.82 12.11
N ASP A 51 5.91 -19.97 10.89
CA ASP A 51 5.78 -19.01 9.80
C ASP A 51 4.40 -19.10 9.12
N MET A 52 3.97 -17.96 8.57
CA MET A 52 2.76 -17.89 7.75
C MET A 52 3.03 -18.55 6.39
N ASP A 53 2.33 -19.65 6.10
CA ASP A 53 2.45 -20.43 4.86
C ASP A 53 1.96 -19.63 3.65
N ASP A 54 0.80 -18.99 3.79
CA ASP A 54 0.14 -18.28 2.69
C ASP A 54 -0.72 -17.12 3.21
N HIS A 55 -0.98 -16.16 2.33
CA HIS A 55 -1.85 -15.03 2.59
C HIS A 55 -2.48 -14.50 1.30
N LYS A 56 -3.74 -14.08 1.39
CA LYS A 56 -4.40 -13.39 0.29
C LYS A 56 -5.50 -12.45 0.77
N LEU A 57 -5.90 -11.55 -0.11
CA LEU A 57 -7.07 -10.70 0.09
C LEU A 57 -8.30 -11.34 -0.57
N VAL A 58 -9.41 -11.32 0.15
CA VAL A 58 -10.68 -11.90 -0.28
C VAL A 58 -11.78 -10.86 -0.12
N TRP A 59 -12.74 -10.90 -1.04
CA TRP A 59 -14.00 -10.16 -0.93
C TRP A 59 -15.13 -11.15 -0.70
N ASP A 60 -15.77 -11.07 0.46
CA ASP A 60 -17.01 -11.77 0.73
C ASP A 60 -18.18 -10.92 0.21
N ALA A 61 -18.74 -11.30 -0.92
CA ALA A 61 -19.84 -10.56 -1.55
C ALA A 61 -21.15 -10.65 -0.76
N ALA A 62 -21.38 -11.75 -0.02
CA ALA A 62 -22.59 -11.93 0.77
C ALA A 62 -22.58 -11.01 2.00
N LYS A 63 -21.44 -10.90 2.67
CA LYS A 63 -21.28 -10.02 3.84
C LYS A 63 -20.85 -8.60 3.49
N LYS A 64 -20.47 -8.35 2.24
CA LYS A 64 -19.85 -7.10 1.76
C LYS A 64 -18.60 -6.75 2.57
N GLU A 65 -17.76 -7.75 2.81
CA GLU A 65 -16.57 -7.61 3.66
C GLU A 65 -15.29 -7.88 2.90
N PHE A 66 -14.34 -6.97 3.08
CA PHE A 66 -12.97 -7.16 2.63
C PHE A 66 -12.16 -7.84 3.73
N ARG A 67 -11.47 -8.93 3.42
CA ARG A 67 -10.81 -9.78 4.42
C ARG A 67 -9.37 -10.09 4.02
N ALA A 68 -8.48 -10.16 5.00
CA ALA A 68 -7.22 -10.88 4.85
C ALA A 68 -7.46 -12.34 5.25
N GLN A 69 -7.19 -13.27 4.33
CA GLN A 69 -7.12 -14.69 4.63
C GLN A 69 -5.66 -15.05 4.89
N LEU A 70 -5.38 -15.59 6.07
CA LEU A 70 -4.06 -16.03 6.49
C LEU A 70 -4.09 -17.54 6.68
N VAL A 71 -3.03 -18.22 6.26
CA VAL A 71 -2.86 -19.65 6.43
C VAL A 71 -1.57 -19.91 7.20
N PHE A 72 -1.67 -20.64 8.30
CA PHE A 72 -0.53 -21.01 9.14
C PHE A 72 -0.35 -22.53 9.15
N SER A 73 0.92 -22.95 9.13
CA SER A 73 1.30 -24.36 9.30
C SER A 73 1.75 -24.64 10.72
N PRO A 74 1.36 -25.79 11.30
CA PRO A 74 1.84 -26.24 12.60
C PRO A 74 3.25 -26.85 12.55
N GLY A 75 3.99 -26.74 11.43
CA GLY A 75 5.21 -27.52 11.15
C GLY A 75 6.31 -27.52 12.23
N ALA A 76 6.38 -26.51 13.10
CA ALA A 76 7.32 -26.49 14.23
C ALA A 76 6.96 -27.46 15.39
N TYR A 77 5.74 -28.01 15.42
CA TYR A 77 5.21 -28.90 16.47
C TYR A 77 4.82 -30.29 15.96
N ALA A 78 5.09 -30.60 14.68
CA ALA A 78 4.72 -31.87 14.08
C ALA A 78 5.38 -33.09 14.76
N GLU A 79 6.47 -32.89 15.50
CA GLU A 79 7.18 -33.95 16.22
C GLU A 79 6.60 -34.27 17.62
N GLU A 80 5.89 -33.34 18.28
CA GLU A 80 5.37 -33.54 19.64
C GLU A 80 3.87 -33.86 19.70
N GLN A 81 3.09 -33.53 18.66
CA GLN A 81 1.66 -33.84 18.61
C GLN A 81 1.27 -34.31 17.21
N SER A 82 1.18 -35.63 17.04
CA SER A 82 0.69 -36.31 15.84
C SER A 82 -0.75 -35.93 15.42
N ALA A 83 -1.42 -35.03 16.16
CA ALA A 83 -2.79 -34.60 15.94
C ALA A 83 -2.94 -33.19 15.34
N VAL A 84 -1.89 -32.35 15.33
CA VAL A 84 -1.97 -30.99 14.76
C VAL A 84 -1.38 -30.99 13.36
N THR A 85 -2.08 -31.63 12.42
CA THR A 85 -1.67 -31.76 11.00
C THR A 85 -2.40 -30.77 10.08
N ASN A 86 -3.38 -30.02 10.58
CA ASN A 86 -4.23 -29.18 9.75
C ASN A 86 -3.69 -27.75 9.69
N ARG A 87 -3.55 -27.24 8.47
CA ARG A 87 -3.32 -25.80 8.22
C ARG A 87 -4.48 -25.00 8.81
N GLU A 88 -4.16 -24.04 9.65
CA GLU A 88 -5.15 -23.15 10.26
C GLU A 88 -5.40 -21.97 9.32
N THR A 89 -6.67 -21.73 8.97
CA THR A 89 -7.06 -20.59 8.13
C THR A 89 -7.81 -19.56 8.95
N TYR A 90 -7.32 -18.33 8.96
CA TYR A 90 -7.93 -17.19 9.64
C TYR A 90 -8.42 -16.17 8.63
N ASN A 91 -9.63 -15.64 8.82
CA ASN A 91 -10.24 -14.68 7.91
C ASN A 91 -10.49 -13.35 8.63
N CYS A 92 -9.50 -12.47 8.66
CA CYS A 92 -9.54 -11.21 9.39
C CYS A 92 -10.26 -10.12 8.56
N PRO A 93 -11.46 -9.65 8.95
CA PRO A 93 -12.18 -8.62 8.21
C PRO A 93 -11.57 -7.23 8.40
N PHE A 94 -11.69 -6.39 7.37
CA PHE A 94 -11.35 -4.96 7.38
C PHE A 94 -12.63 -4.14 7.24
N PRO A 95 -13.25 -3.73 8.36
CA PRO A 95 -14.50 -2.99 8.33
C PRO A 95 -14.33 -1.62 7.66
N GLY A 96 -15.39 -1.14 7.01
CA GLY A 96 -15.40 0.17 6.35
C GLY A 96 -14.70 0.22 4.98
N VAL A 97 -14.16 -0.90 4.50
CA VAL A 97 -13.69 -1.03 3.11
C VAL A 97 -14.87 -1.40 2.20
N ARG A 98 -15.13 -0.57 1.19
CA ARG A 98 -16.14 -0.81 0.16
C ARG A 98 -15.50 -1.25 -1.14
N PHE A 99 -16.19 -2.09 -1.89
CA PHE A 99 -15.82 -2.44 -3.26
C PHE A 99 -16.58 -1.54 -4.25
N ASP A 100 -15.86 -0.89 -5.14
CA ASP A 100 -16.42 -0.14 -6.28
C ASP A 100 -16.29 -0.99 -7.55
N GLU A 101 -17.42 -1.46 -8.05
CA GLU A 101 -17.49 -2.33 -9.22
C GLU A 101 -17.04 -1.63 -10.51
N ALA A 102 -17.29 -0.32 -10.64
CA ALA A 102 -16.93 0.41 -11.86
C ALA A 102 -15.41 0.51 -12.01
N SER A 103 -14.71 0.81 -10.92
CA SER A 103 -13.24 0.94 -10.91
C SER A 103 -12.50 -0.34 -10.54
N GLN A 104 -13.21 -1.37 -10.06
CA GLN A 104 -12.67 -2.60 -9.47
C GLN A 104 -11.76 -2.33 -8.27
N LEU A 105 -11.97 -1.22 -7.55
CA LEU A 105 -11.16 -0.81 -6.41
C LEU A 105 -11.84 -1.13 -5.08
N PHE A 106 -11.01 -1.47 -4.10
CA PHE A 106 -11.38 -1.52 -2.69
C PHE A 106 -10.96 -0.21 -2.05
N ILE A 107 -11.91 0.51 -1.48
CA ILE A 107 -11.75 1.90 -1.03
C ILE A 107 -12.15 1.99 0.43
N ALA A 108 -11.35 2.67 1.24
CA ALA A 108 -11.73 3.08 2.58
C ALA A 108 -11.90 4.59 2.67
N LYS A 109 -12.76 5.04 3.59
CA LYS A 109 -12.87 6.46 3.93
C LYS A 109 -12.06 6.77 5.17
N THR A 110 -11.37 7.91 5.14
CA THR A 110 -10.78 8.47 6.34
C THR A 110 -11.83 9.09 7.23
N LYS A 111 -11.48 9.39 8.49
CA LYS A 111 -12.36 10.12 9.43
C LYS A 111 -12.86 11.47 8.86
N LYS A 112 -12.15 12.05 7.89
CA LYS A 112 -12.51 13.32 7.21
C LYS A 112 -13.30 13.11 5.92
N GLY A 113 -13.72 11.88 5.61
CA GLY A 113 -14.54 11.55 4.45
C GLY A 113 -13.76 11.39 3.13
N THR A 114 -12.44 11.58 3.11
CA THR A 114 -11.62 11.37 1.92
C THR A 114 -11.50 9.88 1.61
N ASP A 115 -11.79 9.50 0.37
CA ASP A 115 -11.60 8.16 -0.15
C ASP A 115 -10.11 7.85 -0.36
N VAL A 116 -9.68 6.68 0.09
CA VAL A 116 -8.33 6.14 -0.09
C VAL A 116 -8.46 4.77 -0.74
N PRO A 117 -7.98 4.59 -1.98
CA PRO A 117 -7.99 3.28 -2.62
C PRO A 117 -6.88 2.41 -2.02
N LEU A 118 -7.22 1.16 -1.71
CA LEU A 118 -6.35 0.24 -0.95
C LEU A 118 -5.90 -0.97 -1.77
N ALA A 119 -6.82 -1.53 -2.54
CA ALA A 119 -6.55 -2.70 -3.36
C ALA A 119 -7.34 -2.64 -4.67
N LYS A 120 -6.95 -3.48 -5.62
CA LYS A 120 -7.63 -3.62 -6.91
C LYS A 120 -7.90 -5.09 -7.20
N ARG A 121 -9.09 -5.38 -7.70
CA ARG A 121 -9.40 -6.68 -8.31
C ARG A 121 -8.85 -6.71 -9.73
N ILE A 122 -8.03 -7.69 -10.02
CA ILE A 122 -7.43 -7.92 -11.33
C ILE A 122 -7.87 -9.27 -11.88
N LYS A 123 -8.00 -9.36 -13.20
CA LYS A 123 -8.16 -10.63 -13.89
C LYS A 123 -6.79 -11.28 -14.03
N VAL A 124 -6.72 -12.56 -13.70
CA VAL A 124 -5.54 -13.41 -13.91
C VAL A 124 -5.94 -14.58 -14.81
N VAL A 125 -4.98 -15.35 -15.30
CA VAL A 125 -5.24 -16.47 -16.24
C VAL A 125 -6.30 -17.42 -15.68
N PHE A 126 -6.28 -17.66 -14.37
CA PHE A 126 -7.26 -18.49 -13.67
C PHE A 126 -8.08 -17.66 -12.67
N GLY A 127 -9.07 -16.94 -13.19
CA GLY A 127 -10.05 -16.22 -12.37
C GLY A 127 -9.65 -14.79 -12.02
N THR A 128 -9.85 -14.40 -10.76
CA THR A 128 -9.58 -13.04 -10.29
C THR A 128 -8.78 -13.06 -9.01
N GLN A 129 -7.86 -12.11 -8.88
CA GLN A 129 -7.07 -11.89 -7.68
C GLN A 129 -7.28 -10.47 -7.17
N ILE A 130 -7.15 -10.26 -5.87
CA ILE A 130 -7.13 -8.93 -5.27
C ILE A 130 -5.70 -8.60 -4.84
N VAL A 131 -5.18 -7.49 -5.34
CA VAL A 131 -3.82 -7.03 -5.08
C VAL A 131 -3.84 -5.67 -4.39
N LEU A 132 -2.99 -5.49 -3.38
CA LEU A 132 -2.79 -4.19 -2.74
C LEU A 132 -2.24 -3.17 -3.73
N LEU A 133 -2.69 -1.93 -3.64
CA LEU A 133 -2.08 -0.82 -4.38
C LEU A 133 -0.68 -0.50 -3.82
N PRO A 134 0.20 0.16 -4.60
CA PRO A 134 1.55 0.48 -4.14
C PRO A 134 1.60 1.28 -2.84
N THR A 135 0.59 2.12 -2.59
CA THR A 135 0.49 2.96 -1.39
C THR A 135 -0.20 2.28 -0.21
N SER A 136 -0.40 0.96 -0.26
CA SER A 136 -1.14 0.21 0.75
C SER A 136 -0.40 -1.05 1.19
N ARG A 137 -0.59 -1.43 2.44
CA ARG A 137 0.11 -2.55 3.09
C ARG A 137 -0.80 -3.24 4.09
N VAL A 138 -0.66 -4.55 4.19
CA VAL A 138 -1.19 -5.33 5.31
C VAL A 138 -0.03 -5.65 6.25
N THR A 139 -0.18 -5.27 7.52
CA THR A 139 0.76 -5.60 8.58
C THR A 139 0.13 -6.62 9.50
N ILE A 140 0.85 -7.71 9.77
CA ILE A 140 0.43 -8.77 10.67
C ILE A 140 1.36 -8.71 11.88
N TYR A 141 0.80 -8.38 13.04
CA TYR A 141 1.51 -8.43 14.30
C TYR A 141 1.22 -9.77 14.97
N ASN A 142 2.25 -10.57 15.20
CA ASN A 142 2.14 -11.85 15.89
C ASN A 142 2.72 -11.72 17.30
N PHE A 143 1.86 -11.76 18.32
CA PHE A 143 2.26 -11.69 19.71
C PHE A 143 2.05 -13.05 20.37
N ARG A 144 3.10 -13.89 20.37
CA ARG A 144 3.03 -15.23 20.98
C ARG A 144 1.83 -16.04 20.46
N GLY A 145 1.57 -15.97 19.15
CA GLY A 145 0.45 -16.63 18.51
C GLY A 145 -0.83 -15.79 18.42
N LYS A 146 -0.98 -14.71 19.20
CA LYS A 146 -2.12 -13.80 19.05
C LYS A 146 -1.87 -12.87 17.86
N LEU A 147 -2.71 -12.97 16.84
CA LEU A 147 -2.58 -12.21 15.61
C LEU A 147 -3.40 -10.93 15.66
N VAL A 148 -2.80 -9.81 15.27
CA VAL A 148 -3.50 -8.56 14.97
C VAL A 148 -3.17 -8.17 13.53
N VAL A 149 -4.19 -7.93 12.72
CA VAL A 149 -4.02 -7.62 11.30
C VAL A 149 -4.47 -6.19 11.03
N GLU A 150 -3.56 -5.39 10.49
CA GLU A 150 -3.80 -3.99 10.13
C GLU A 150 -3.71 -3.82 8.61
N LEU A 151 -4.74 -3.22 8.01
CA LEU A 151 -4.69 -2.70 6.65
C LEU A 151 -4.43 -1.19 6.70
N SER A 152 -3.35 -0.76 6.07
CA SER A 152 -2.97 0.65 5.99
C SER A 152 -2.88 1.11 4.54
N GLY A 153 -3.20 2.38 4.30
CA GLY A 153 -3.07 3.00 2.98
C GLY A 153 -2.87 4.50 3.06
N THR A 154 -2.26 5.05 2.01
CA THR A 154 -2.02 6.50 1.91
C THR A 154 -2.16 7.02 0.49
N THR A 155 -2.37 8.32 0.35
CA THR A 155 -2.28 9.03 -0.94
C THR A 155 -0.84 9.46 -1.27
N ASP A 156 0.08 9.34 -0.32
CA ASP A 156 1.50 9.66 -0.50
C ASP A 156 2.18 8.69 -1.46
N GLN A 157 2.67 9.20 -2.58
CA GLN A 157 3.41 8.40 -3.57
C GLN A 157 4.80 8.02 -3.07
N ALA A 158 5.38 8.72 -2.09
CA ALA A 158 6.65 8.33 -1.49
C ALA A 158 6.56 6.95 -0.79
N TYR A 159 5.36 6.57 -0.33
CA TYR A 159 5.10 5.26 0.28
C TYR A 159 5.04 4.11 -0.73
N ALA A 160 4.95 4.40 -2.04
CA ALA A 160 4.84 3.41 -3.12
C ALA A 160 6.15 2.66 -3.42
N THR A 161 7.23 2.99 -2.73
CA THR A 161 8.60 2.53 -3.01
C THR A 161 8.94 1.13 -2.48
N GLY A 162 8.06 0.53 -1.66
CA GLY A 162 8.26 -0.81 -1.11
C GLY A 162 7.67 -1.91 -2.01
N THR A 163 8.47 -2.94 -2.32
CA THR A 163 7.98 -4.14 -3.02
C THR A 163 7.12 -5.02 -2.12
N ASN A 164 7.49 -5.14 -0.84
CA ASN A 164 6.75 -5.96 0.10
C ASN A 164 5.52 -5.21 0.67
N LYS A 165 4.34 -5.75 0.39
CA LYS A 165 3.04 -5.21 0.82
C LYS A 165 2.45 -5.98 2.00
N TRP A 166 3.04 -7.12 2.35
CA TRP A 166 2.66 -7.96 3.49
C TRP A 166 3.81 -8.00 4.48
N ILE A 167 3.62 -7.30 5.60
CA ILE A 167 4.68 -7.13 6.60
C ILE A 167 4.30 -7.94 7.83
N VAL A 168 5.09 -8.96 8.14
CA VAL A 168 4.95 -9.70 9.40
C VAL A 168 5.89 -9.09 10.44
N ARG A 169 5.36 -8.79 11.63
CA ARG A 169 6.11 -8.21 12.75
C ARG A 169 6.01 -9.16 13.94
N PRO A 170 7.13 -9.76 14.40
CA PRO A 170 7.10 -10.70 15.52
C PRO A 170 6.89 -10.05 16.89
N GLN A 171 6.95 -8.70 17.01
CA GLN A 171 6.69 -7.96 18.25
C GLN A 171 6.19 -6.54 17.91
N GLY A 172 4.93 -6.23 18.23
CA GLY A 172 4.32 -4.91 18.03
C GLY A 172 4.21 -4.11 19.33
N TRP A 173 5.30 -3.48 19.75
CA TRP A 173 5.29 -2.57 20.90
C TRP A 173 4.23 -1.45 20.79
N TYR A 174 3.77 -1.13 19.58
CA TYR A 174 2.75 -0.11 19.31
C TYR A 174 1.29 -0.48 19.65
N LEU A 175 0.97 -1.75 19.96
CA LEU A 175 -0.42 -2.18 20.20
C LEU A 175 -0.78 -2.41 21.68
N GLN A 176 0.15 -2.16 22.61
CA GLN A 176 -0.14 -2.27 24.06
C GLN A 176 -1.21 -1.27 24.54
N ASN A 177 -1.45 -0.19 23.79
CA ASN A 177 -2.39 0.87 24.17
C ASN A 177 -3.67 0.89 23.31
N ALA A 178 -3.88 -0.12 22.45
CA ALA A 178 -5.02 -0.21 21.55
C ALA A 178 -6.15 -1.13 22.06
N PHE A 179 -5.97 -1.72 23.25
CA PHE A 179 -6.93 -2.59 23.93
C PHE A 179 -7.05 -2.21 25.40
#